data_AF-A0A524HX87-F1
#
_entry.id   AF-A0A524HX87-F1
#
_cell.length_a   1.000
_cell.length_b   1.000
_cell.length_c   1.000
_cell.angle_alpha   90.00
_cell.angle_beta   90.00
_cell.angle_gamma   90.00
#
_symmetry.space_group_name_H-M   'P 1'
#
loop_
_entity.id
_entity.type
_entity.pdbx_description
1 polymer ?
#
loop_
_entity_poly.entity_id
_entity_poly.type
_entity_poly.pdbx_seq_one_letter_code
_entity_poly.pdbx_strand_id
1 'polypeptide(L)'
;REKRGEKRIQLLRVEQIFPFPEQALIDELTRFPNAEIIWCQEEPKNQEAWTFIAPHIEEMMETKLGVKARLRHTGRKASASPAAGQASRHLEELAAFLDDALSL
;
A
#
# COMPACT_ATOMS: atom_id res chain seq x y z
N ARG A 1 -2.26 13.91 -0.56
CA ARG A 1 -1.52 14.36 -1.75
C ARG A 1 -1.79 15.83 -2.12
N GLU A 2 -2.99 16.20 -2.55
CA GLU A 2 -3.29 17.58 -3.04
C GLU A 2 -3.01 18.67 -2.01
N LYS A 3 -3.44 18.47 -0.76
CA LYS A 3 -3.12 19.38 0.36
C LYS A 3 -1.62 19.57 0.59
N ARG A 4 -0.79 18.60 0.19
CA ARG A 4 0.68 18.64 0.30
C ARG A 4 1.36 19.14 -0.99
N GLY A 5 0.62 19.36 -2.08
CA GLY A 5 1.18 19.75 -3.37
C GLY A 5 2.06 18.69 -4.04
N GLU A 6 2.06 17.44 -3.56
CA GLU A 6 2.95 16.39 -4.06
C GLU A 6 2.41 15.81 -5.37
N LYS A 7 3.16 16.01 -6.47
CA LYS A 7 2.75 15.58 -7.82
C LYS A 7 3.45 14.31 -8.28
N ARG A 8 4.51 13.89 -7.60
CA ARG A 8 5.32 12.70 -7.94
C ARG A 8 4.71 11.40 -7.40
N ILE A 9 3.79 11.50 -6.44
CA ILE A 9 3.07 10.36 -5.89
C ILE A 9 1.77 10.16 -6.67
N GLN A 10 1.55 8.95 -7.15
CA GLN A 10 0.29 8.51 -7.74
C GLN A 10 -0.43 7.57 -6.78
N LEU A 11 -1.74 7.80 -6.57
CA LEU A 11 -2.57 6.93 -5.77
C LEU A 11 -3.35 5.99 -6.69
N LEU A 12 -3.15 4.68 -6.50
CA LEU A 12 -3.89 3.62 -7.18
C LEU A 12 -4.76 2.88 -6.16
N ARG A 13 -6.01 2.63 -6.50
CA ARG A 13 -6.93 1.84 -5.66
C ARG A 13 -7.09 0.45 -6.24
N VAL A 14 -7.03 -0.55 -5.38
CA VAL A 14 -7.31 -1.94 -5.73
C VAL A 14 -8.71 -2.27 -5.23
N GLU A 15 -9.70 -2.07 -6.11
CA GLU A 15 -11.12 -2.25 -5.76
C GLU A 15 -11.53 -3.73 -5.62
N GLN A 16 -10.77 -4.63 -6.25
CA GLN A 16 -10.96 -6.07 -6.15
C GLN A 16 -9.71 -6.72 -5.56
N ILE A 17 -9.80 -7.21 -4.33
CA ILE A 17 -8.72 -7.96 -3.69
C ILE A 17 -8.72 -9.42 -4.16
N PHE A 18 -9.92 -10.03 -4.29
CA PHE A 18 -10.07 -11.42 -4.72
C PHE A 18 -11.17 -11.57 -5.79
N PRO A 19 -10.94 -12.35 -6.86
CA PRO A 19 -9.66 -12.94 -7.26
C PRO A 19 -8.60 -11.87 -7.59
N PHE A 20 -7.31 -12.19 -7.41
CA PHE A 20 -6.22 -11.22 -7.58
C PHE A 20 -6.22 -10.62 -9.01
N PRO A 21 -6.33 -9.27 -9.16
CA PRO A 21 -6.52 -8.63 -10.46
C PRO A 21 -5.19 -8.38 -11.18
N GLU A 22 -4.44 -9.44 -11.47
CA GLU A 22 -3.07 -9.36 -12.01
C GLU A 22 -2.98 -8.47 -13.27
N GLN A 23 -3.78 -8.75 -14.30
CA GLN A 23 -3.70 -8.04 -15.57
C GLN A 23 -4.00 -6.54 -15.42
N ALA A 24 -5.03 -6.18 -14.66
CA ALA A 24 -5.40 -4.78 -14.44
C ALA A 24 -4.30 -4.01 -13.69
N LEU A 25 -3.61 -4.66 -12.75
CA LEU A 25 -2.46 -4.06 -12.07
C LEU A 25 -1.28 -3.85 -13.02
N ILE A 26 -0.98 -4.83 -13.88
CA ILE A 26 0.10 -4.70 -14.89
C ILE A 26 -0.18 -3.52 -15.82
N ASP A 27 -1.40 -3.43 -16.35
CA ASP A 27 -1.81 -2.38 -17.29
C ASP A 27 -1.62 -0.97 -16.69
N GLU A 28 -1.89 -0.81 -15.39
CA GLU A 28 -1.70 0.47 -14.70
C GLU A 28 -0.24 0.72 -14.31
N LEU A 29 0.47 -0.27 -13.77
CA LEU A 29 1.83 -0.10 -13.26
C LEU A 29 2.87 0.08 -14.36
N THR A 30 2.65 -0.48 -15.55
CA THR A 30 3.53 -0.27 -16.72
C THR A 30 3.59 1.19 -17.18
N ARG A 31 2.62 2.02 -16.80
CA ARG A 31 2.62 3.48 -17.03
C ARG A 31 3.65 4.22 -16.17
N PHE A 32 4.20 3.57 -15.14
CA PHE A 32 5.12 4.15 -14.15
C PHE A 32 6.37 3.27 -13.93
N PRO A 33 7.21 3.06 -14.95
CA PRO A 33 8.28 2.05 -14.94
C PRO A 33 9.38 2.28 -13.88
N ASN A 34 9.52 3.51 -13.37
CA ASN A 34 10.53 3.88 -12.38
C ASN A 34 9.94 4.21 -11.00
N ALA A 35 8.64 3.96 -10.80
CA ALA A 35 7.99 4.28 -9.54
C ALA A 35 8.31 3.23 -8.46
N GLU A 36 8.57 3.69 -7.24
CA GLU A 36 8.51 2.81 -6.06
C GLU A 36 7.05 2.45 -5.78
N ILE A 37 6.78 1.16 -5.60
CA ILE A 37 5.45 0.66 -5.28
C ILE A 37 5.38 0.43 -3.77
N ILE A 38 4.38 1.06 -3.14
CA ILE A 38 4.10 0.95 -1.71
C ILE A 38 2.64 0.56 -1.54
N TRP A 39 2.37 -0.42 -0.68
CA TRP A 39 1.01 -0.75 -0.25
C TRP A 39 0.65 0.06 0.99
N CYS A 40 -0.40 0.87 0.87
CA CYS A 40 -0.95 1.66 1.97
C CYS A 40 -2.28 1.06 2.43
N GLN A 41 -2.40 0.74 3.72
CA GLN A 41 -3.68 0.34 4.31
C GLN A 41 -3.87 0.95 5.70
N GLU A 42 -5.13 1.12 6.09
CA GLU A 42 -5.45 1.70 7.38
C GLU A 42 -5.32 0.65 8.51
N GLU A 43 -5.59 -0.61 8.19
CA GLU A 43 -5.64 -1.72 9.13
C GLU A 43 -4.25 -2.14 9.61
N PRO A 44 -4.15 -2.75 10.81
CA PRO A 44 -2.90 -3.31 11.31
C PRO A 44 -2.24 -4.26 10.29
N LYS A 45 -0.91 -4.21 10.16
CA LYS A 45 -0.15 -5.00 9.18
C LYS A 45 -0.46 -6.51 9.16
N ASN A 46 -0.86 -7.08 10.30
CA ASN A 46 -1.21 -8.50 10.41
C ASN A 46 -2.69 -8.81 10.08
N GLN A 47 -3.44 -7.82 9.58
CA GLN A 47 -4.86 -7.90 9.28
C GLN A 47 -5.14 -7.49 7.83
N GLU A 48 -6.35 -7.85 7.39
CA GLU A 48 -6.88 -7.56 6.05
C GLU A 48 -5.95 -8.01 4.90
N ALA A 49 -5.82 -7.18 3.87
CA ALA A 49 -5.31 -7.56 2.56
C ALA A 49 -3.80 -7.82 2.55
N TRP A 50 -3.00 -7.19 3.42
CA TRP A 50 -1.54 -7.20 3.33
C TRP A 50 -0.94 -8.60 3.15
N THR A 51 -1.32 -9.56 4.00
CA THR A 51 -0.74 -10.91 3.99
C THR A 51 -1.12 -11.70 2.74
N PHE A 52 -2.25 -11.40 2.12
CA PHE A 52 -2.70 -11.99 0.88
C PHE A 52 -2.07 -11.30 -0.34
N ILE A 53 -2.16 -9.97 -0.42
CA ILE A 53 -1.85 -9.21 -1.62
C ILE A 53 -0.34 -9.05 -1.86
N ALA A 54 0.46 -8.93 -0.79
CA ALA A 54 1.88 -8.67 -0.88
C ALA A 54 2.65 -9.74 -1.69
N PRO A 55 2.52 -11.05 -1.42
CA PRO A 55 3.23 -12.06 -2.21
C PRO A 55 2.80 -12.05 -3.68
N HIS A 56 1.51 -11.81 -3.98
CA HIS A 56 1.02 -11.75 -5.35
C HIS A 56 1.58 -10.54 -6.12
N ILE A 57 1.65 -9.37 -5.48
CA ILE A 57 2.25 -8.18 -6.09
C ILE A 57 3.76 -8.37 -6.29
N GLU A 58 4.47 -8.91 -5.30
CA GLU A 58 5.92 -9.18 -5.40
C GLU A 58 6.24 -10.17 -6.55
N GLU A 59 5.48 -11.25 -6.67
CA GLU A 59 5.62 -12.22 -7.77
C GLU A 59 5.32 -11.59 -9.13
N MET A 60 4.26 -10.79 -9.24
CA MET A 60 3.92 -10.08 -10.48
C MET A 60 5.01 -9.05 -10.85
N MET A 61 5.53 -8.29 -9.87
CA MET A 61 6.64 -7.36 -10.08
C MET A 61 7.89 -8.06 -10.62
N GLU A 62 8.25 -9.21 -10.04
CA GLU A 62 9.43 -9.98 -10.49
C GLU A 62 9.22 -10.59 -11.89
N THR A 63 8.07 -11.24 -12.12
CA THR A 63 7.84 -12.05 -13.33
C THR A 63 7.33 -11.26 -14.53
N LYS A 64 6.68 -10.12 -14.33
CA LYS A 64 6.04 -9.32 -15.40
C LYS A 64 6.70 -7.97 -15.60
N LEU A 65 7.18 -7.34 -14.53
CA LEU A 65 7.81 -6.00 -14.58
C LEU A 65 9.35 -6.07 -14.49
N GLY A 66 9.93 -7.22 -14.18
CA GLY A 66 11.38 -7.39 -14.02
C GLY A 66 11.94 -6.65 -12.78
N VAL A 67 11.09 -6.29 -11.82
CA VAL A 67 11.47 -5.58 -10.61
C VAL A 67 11.55 -6.57 -9.46
N LYS A 68 12.78 -6.91 -9.06
CA LYS A 68 13.03 -7.77 -7.89
C LYS A 68 13.19 -6.93 -6.63
N ALA A 69 12.08 -6.61 -5.99
CA ALA A 69 12.05 -5.85 -4.74
C ALA A 69 10.97 -6.39 -3.80
N ARG A 70 11.16 -6.16 -2.50
CA ARG A 70 10.11 -6.43 -1.50
C ARG A 70 9.14 -5.26 -1.48
N LEU A 71 7.85 -5.57 -1.45
CA LEU A 71 6.82 -4.55 -1.38
C LEU A 71 6.87 -3.89 0.00
N ARG A 72 6.92 -2.56 0.02
CA ARG A 72 6.89 -1.80 1.27
C ARG A 72 5.45 -1.64 1.74
N HIS A 73 5.22 -1.87 3.02
CA HIS A 73 3.94 -1.62 3.69
C HIS A 73 3.99 -0.30 4.46
N THR A 74 2.97 0.53 4.27
CA THR A 74 2.68 1.68 5.12
C THR A 74 1.27 1.56 5.67
N GLY A 75 1.11 1.78 6.98
CA GLY A 75 -0.14 1.52 7.68
C GLY A 75 0.08 1.31 9.17
N ARG A 76 -0.96 0.86 9.89
CA ARG A 76 -0.83 0.59 11.33
C ARG A 76 0.10 -0.59 11.60
N LYS A 77 0.83 -0.49 12.72
CA LYS A 77 1.65 -1.61 13.22
C LYS A 77 0.75 -2.80 13.56
N ALA A 78 1.32 -4.00 13.52
CA ALA A 78 0.58 -5.21 13.87
C ALA A 78 0.01 -5.12 15.29
N SER A 79 -1.25 -5.55 15.45
CA SER A 79 -1.95 -5.55 16.72
C SER A 79 -2.97 -6.69 16.79
N ALA A 80 -3.31 -7.11 18.01
CA ALA A 80 -4.37 -8.09 18.25
C ALA A 80 -5.76 -7.46 18.08
N SER A 81 -5.91 -6.18 18.44
CA SER A 81 -7.14 -5.41 18.22
C SER A 81 -7.19 -4.87 16.79
N PRO A 82 -8.37 -4.75 16.15
CA PRO A 82 -8.53 -4.11 14.84
C PRO A 82 -8.19 -2.62 14.84
N ALA A 83 -8.43 -1.92 15.95
CA ALA A 83 -8.18 -0.50 16.07
C ALA A 83 -7.79 -0.10 17.49
N ALA A 84 -7.23 1.12 17.61
CA ALA A 84 -7.05 1.77 18.90
C ALA A 84 -8.41 2.05 19.56
N GLY A 85 -8.55 1.73 20.85
CA GLY A 85 -9.76 2.03 21.61
C GLY A 85 -9.93 3.51 22.00
N GLN A 86 -8.93 4.36 21.69
CA GLN A 86 -8.95 5.79 21.98
C GLN A 86 -8.82 6.60 20.68
N ALA A 87 -9.70 7.59 20.51
CA ALA A 87 -9.76 8.40 19.29
C ALA A 87 -8.48 9.22 19.04
N SER A 88 -7.86 9.76 20.09
CA SER A 88 -6.59 10.50 19.98
C SER A 88 -5.49 9.64 19.38
N ARG A 89 -5.31 8.43 19.91
CA ARG A 89 -4.34 7.47 19.41
C ARG A 89 -4.64 7.03 17.97
N HIS A 90 -5.92 6.83 17.63
CA HIS A 90 -6.31 6.50 16.25
C HIS A 90 -5.88 7.60 15.26
N LEU A 91 -6.08 8.87 15.62
CA LEU A 91 -5.69 10.02 14.80
C LEU A 91 -4.17 10.18 14.71
N GLU A 92 -3.44 9.94 15.80
CA GLU A 92 -1.97 9.93 15.82
C GLU A 92 -1.41 8.86 14.88
N GLU A 93 -1.94 7.63 14.96
CA GLU A 93 -1.55 6.53 14.08
C GLU A 93 -1.86 6.84 12.61
N LEU A 94 -3.05 7.40 12.33
CA LEU A 94 -3.46 7.83 10.99
C LEU A 94 -2.51 8.88 10.41
N ALA A 95 -2.19 9.92 11.19
CA ALA A 95 -1.26 10.95 10.76
C ALA A 95 0.13 10.38 10.47
N ALA A 96 0.62 9.48 11.32
CA ALA A 96 1.95 8.89 11.19
C ALA A 96 2.10 8.06 9.91
N PHE A 97 1.16 7.15 9.59
CA PHE A 97 1.30 6.34 8.38
C PHE A 97 0.97 7.13 7.11
N LEU A 98 0.08 8.13 7.16
CA LEU A 98 -0.13 9.01 6.00
C LEU A 98 1.11 9.85 5.70
N ASP A 99 1.88 10.23 6.71
CA ASP A 99 3.15 10.92 6.51
C ASP A 99 4.18 9.99 5.87
N ASP A 100 4.33 8.77 6.39
CA ASP A 100 5.19 7.72 5.83
C ASP A 100 4.82 7.33 4.38
N ALA A 101 3.53 7.28 4.05
CA ALA A 101 3.02 6.97 2.71
C ALA A 101 3.22 8.10 1.70
N LEU A 102 3.21 9.35 2.15
CA LEU A 102 3.21 10.54 1.31
C LEU A 102 4.52 11.33 1.34
N SER A 103 5.56 10.76 1.92
CA SER A 103 6.92 11.32 1.92
C SER A 103 7.80 10.54 0.95
N LEU A 104 8.61 11.26 0.19
CA LEU A 104 9.61 10.73 -0.76
C LEU A 104 11.01 10.84 -0.16
#